data_AF-W9BA24-F1
#
_entry.id   AF-W9BA24-F1
#
_cell.length_a   1.000
_cell.length_b   1.000
_cell.length_c   1.000
_cell.angle_alpha   90.00
_cell.angle_beta   90.00
_cell.angle_gamma   90.00
#
_symmetry.space_group_name_H-M   'P 1'
#
loop_
_entity.id
_entity.type
_entity.pdbx_description
1 polymer ?
#
loop_
_entity_poly.entity_id
_entity_poly.type
_entity_poly.pdbx_seq_one_letter_code
_entity_poly.pdbx_strand_id
1 'polypeptide(L)'
;MLLSRRIFIQNAALGLSATTLSAASVAAPQLPTPHTTLKQKTVIPHDLIKIISLDGLEKKAKSVMSEAAYAYIAHGAGDEWTYHENRRAFNDYPLLPHRLSGVAADKIDIQVELLGHKLPHPLLIAPMGAHMFVHPEGEVIAAAGAENSGALYESSGASNRPLEDIAKANKGAKWFQLYFNADTGVTKSLLERAKAAGYSAIIIGQFVPCQPRIMTRPHRHP
;
A
#
# COMPACT_ATOMS: atom_id res chain seq x y z
N MET A 1 18.10 -3.08 -51.97
CA MET A 1 16.75 -2.72 -52.47
C MET A 1 15.78 -2.85 -51.31
N LEU A 2 15.42 -1.71 -50.72
CA LEU A 2 14.62 -1.57 -49.51
C LEU A 2 13.14 -1.40 -49.89
N LEU A 3 12.28 -2.32 -49.48
CA LEU A 3 10.83 -2.19 -49.62
C LEU A 3 10.21 -1.81 -48.27
N SER A 4 9.52 -0.68 -48.31
CA SER A 4 9.00 0.10 -47.18
C SER A 4 7.65 -0.43 -46.68
N ARG A 5 7.54 -0.59 -45.36
CA ARG A 5 6.39 -1.14 -44.60
C ARG A 5 5.13 -0.24 -44.57
N ARG A 6 4.98 0.70 -45.51
CA ARG A 6 3.89 1.70 -45.49
C ARG A 6 2.69 1.38 -46.41
N ILE A 7 2.70 0.27 -47.14
CA ILE A 7 1.65 -0.07 -48.13
C ILE A 7 0.57 -1.01 -47.58
N PHE A 8 0.73 -1.56 -46.37
CA PHE A 8 -0.22 -2.54 -45.82
C PHE A 8 -1.42 -1.94 -45.05
N ILE A 9 -1.43 -0.63 -44.77
CA ILE A 9 -2.51 0.00 -43.97
C ILE A 9 -3.55 0.74 -44.83
N GLN A 10 -3.38 0.85 -46.16
CA GLN A 10 -4.27 1.66 -46.99
C GLN A 10 -5.41 0.91 -47.73
N ASN A 11 -5.51 -0.43 -47.65
CA ASN A 11 -6.49 -1.19 -48.44
C ASN A 11 -7.53 -2.02 -47.64
N ALA A 12 -7.83 -1.67 -46.38
CA ALA A 12 -8.86 -2.36 -45.59
C ALA A 12 -10.07 -1.47 -45.24
N ALA A 13 -10.33 -0.42 -46.01
CA ALA A 13 -11.54 0.38 -45.94
C ALA A 13 -12.18 0.41 -47.33
N LEU A 14 -13.33 -0.27 -47.48
CA LEU A 14 -14.48 0.06 -48.34
C LEU A 14 -15.27 -1.21 -48.74
N GLY A 15 -16.56 -1.24 -48.41
CA GLY A 15 -17.56 -2.23 -48.85
C GLY A 15 -18.57 -2.55 -47.75
N LEU A 16 -19.60 -1.70 -47.54
CA LEU A 16 -21.02 -1.91 -47.94
C LEU A 16 -21.65 -3.09 -47.18
N SER A 17 -22.76 -2.96 -46.44
CA SER A 17 -24.02 -2.28 -46.79
C SER A 17 -24.96 -2.17 -45.57
N ALA A 18 -25.91 -1.23 -45.68
CA ALA A 18 -26.94 -0.92 -44.71
C ALA A 18 -28.08 -1.96 -44.69
N THR A 19 -28.47 -2.40 -43.49
CA THR A 19 -29.80 -2.95 -43.20
C THR A 19 -30.24 -2.45 -41.83
N THR A 20 -31.31 -1.65 -41.83
CA THR A 20 -32.05 -1.19 -40.67
C THR A 20 -32.75 -2.36 -39.99
N LEU A 21 -32.39 -2.66 -38.73
CA LEU A 21 -33.24 -3.46 -37.84
C LEU A 21 -33.55 -2.70 -36.56
N SER A 22 -34.85 -2.67 -36.31
CA SER A 22 -35.62 -2.10 -35.21
C SER A 22 -35.00 -2.24 -33.82
N ALA A 23 -35.08 -1.18 -33.04
CA ALA A 23 -34.85 -1.18 -31.60
C ALA A 23 -35.98 -1.95 -30.90
N ALA A 24 -35.67 -3.17 -30.48
CA ALA A 24 -36.42 -3.90 -29.45
C ALA A 24 -35.49 -4.06 -28.25
N SER A 25 -35.89 -3.52 -27.10
CA SER A 25 -35.17 -3.69 -25.83
C SER A 25 -35.28 -5.15 -25.39
N VAL A 26 -34.29 -5.97 -25.74
CA VAL A 26 -34.11 -7.28 -25.10
C VAL A 26 -33.23 -7.04 -23.89
N ALA A 27 -33.85 -7.09 -22.71
CA ALA A 27 -33.17 -7.15 -21.43
C ALA A 27 -32.17 -8.32 -21.45
N ALA A 28 -30.89 -8.03 -21.26
CA ALA A 28 -29.87 -9.06 -21.08
C ALA A 28 -30.23 -9.89 -19.83
N PRO A 29 -30.19 -11.22 -19.88
CA PRO A 29 -30.37 -12.04 -18.69
C PRO A 29 -29.25 -11.71 -17.70
N GLN A 30 -29.63 -11.20 -16.53
CA GLN A 30 -28.72 -10.97 -15.42
C GLN A 30 -28.11 -12.31 -15.00
N LEU A 31 -26.81 -12.47 -15.24
CA LEU A 31 -26.01 -13.49 -14.58
C LEU A 31 -26.18 -13.29 -13.06
N PRO A 32 -26.49 -14.33 -12.28
CA PRO A 32 -26.59 -14.19 -10.84
C PRO A 32 -25.24 -13.73 -10.30
N THR A 33 -25.22 -12.53 -9.73
CA THR A 33 -24.11 -12.02 -8.95
C THR A 33 -23.88 -13.01 -7.80
N PRO A 34 -22.67 -13.58 -7.63
CA PRO A 34 -22.36 -14.27 -6.39
C PRO A 34 -22.21 -13.18 -5.33
N HIS A 35 -23.33 -12.79 -4.71
CA HIS A 35 -23.30 -12.24 -3.37
C HIS A 35 -22.89 -13.39 -2.44
N THR A 36 -21.60 -13.73 -2.44
CA THR A 36 -21.03 -14.46 -1.32
C THR A 36 -21.15 -13.52 -0.14
N THR A 37 -22.23 -13.69 0.63
CA THR A 37 -22.35 -13.14 1.97
C THR A 37 -21.19 -13.76 2.76
N LEU A 38 -20.05 -13.07 2.78
CA LEU A 38 -18.97 -13.40 3.69
C LEU A 38 -19.56 -13.24 5.08
N LYS A 39 -19.90 -14.37 5.72
CA LYS A 39 -20.14 -14.42 7.15
C LYS A 39 -18.99 -13.65 7.79
N GLN A 40 -19.29 -12.53 8.43
CA GLN A 40 -18.39 -11.82 9.31
C GLN A 40 -17.89 -12.83 10.33
N LYS A 41 -16.72 -13.42 10.04
CA LYS A 41 -16.04 -14.29 10.97
C LYS A 41 -15.47 -13.36 12.01
N THR A 42 -16.15 -13.35 13.15
CA THR A 42 -15.69 -13.00 14.49
C THR A 42 -14.28 -12.43 14.54
N VAL A 43 -14.18 -11.15 14.94
CA VAL A 43 -12.94 -10.49 15.36
C VAL A 43 -12.13 -11.48 16.18
N ILE A 44 -11.03 -11.99 15.61
CA ILE A 44 -10.14 -12.89 16.32
C ILE A 44 -9.54 -12.03 17.44
N PRO A 45 -9.66 -12.41 18.73
CA PRO A 45 -8.95 -11.70 19.78
C PRO A 45 -7.46 -11.80 19.45
N HIS A 46 -6.87 -10.69 19.01
CA HIS A 46 -5.46 -10.67 18.70
C HIS A 46 -4.70 -10.72 20.01
N ASP A 47 -4.08 -11.87 20.29
CA ASP A 47 -3.12 -11.98 21.38
C ASP A 47 -2.04 -10.91 21.22
N LEU A 48 -1.78 -10.16 22.28
CA LEU A 48 -0.74 -9.14 22.28
C LEU A 48 0.62 -9.79 21.99
N ILE A 49 1.24 -9.39 20.88
CA ILE A 49 2.55 -9.90 20.49
C ILE A 49 3.61 -9.26 21.39
N LYS A 50 4.34 -10.09 22.14
CA LYS A 50 5.52 -9.62 22.88
C LYS A 50 6.67 -9.35 21.91
N ILE A 51 6.98 -8.07 21.71
CA ILE A 51 8.06 -7.58 20.84
C ILE A 51 9.22 -7.10 21.71
N ILE A 52 10.43 -7.62 21.44
CA ILE A 52 11.68 -7.20 22.10
C ILE A 52 12.49 -6.31 21.15
N SER A 53 12.56 -6.70 19.88
CA SER A 53 13.18 -5.93 18.80
C SER A 53 12.42 -6.17 17.51
N LEU A 54 12.53 -5.23 16.56
CA LEU A 54 11.93 -5.37 15.23
C LEU A 54 12.58 -6.51 14.44
N ASP A 55 13.89 -6.74 14.60
CA ASP A 55 14.57 -7.90 14.00
C ASP A 55 14.05 -9.23 14.56
N GLY A 56 13.67 -9.24 15.85
CA GLY A 56 13.00 -10.39 16.47
C GLY A 56 11.59 -10.60 15.93
N LEU A 57 10.87 -9.52 15.61
CA LEU A 57 9.56 -9.58 14.97
C LEU A 57 9.66 -10.18 13.56
N GLU A 58 10.65 -9.78 12.76
CA GLU A 58 10.87 -10.32 11.43
C GLU A 58 11.09 -11.85 11.47
N LYS A 59 11.93 -12.33 12.40
CA LYS A 59 12.18 -13.77 12.59
C LYS A 59 10.90 -14.53 12.94
N LYS A 60 10.04 -13.97 13.80
CA LYS A 60 8.74 -14.56 14.15
C LYS A 60 7.79 -14.54 12.95
N ALA A 61 7.72 -13.43 12.22
CA ALA A 61 6.88 -13.29 11.04
C ALA A 61 7.24 -14.33 9.97
N LYS A 62 8.54 -14.56 9.74
CA LYS A 62 9.04 -15.60 8.82
C LYS A 62 8.55 -17.01 9.16
N SER A 63 8.35 -17.33 10.44
CA SER A 63 7.84 -18.65 10.85
C SER A 63 6.35 -18.86 10.62
N VAL A 64 5.58 -17.79 10.40
CA VAL A 64 4.11 -17.84 10.25
C VAL A 64 3.68 -17.57 8.80
N MET A 65 4.45 -16.74 8.08
CA MET A 65 4.14 -16.34 6.71
C MET A 65 4.50 -17.42 5.69
N SER A 66 3.83 -17.39 4.53
CA SER A 66 4.26 -18.18 3.39
C SER A 66 5.59 -17.65 2.84
N GLU A 67 6.37 -18.53 2.19
CA GLU A 67 7.65 -18.14 1.60
C GLU A 67 7.48 -17.02 0.57
N ALA A 68 6.42 -17.06 -0.25
CA ALA A 68 6.14 -16.03 -1.24
C ALA A 68 5.78 -14.67 -0.61
N ALA A 69 4.95 -14.67 0.45
CA ALA A 69 4.60 -13.44 1.15
C ALA A 69 5.81 -12.83 1.88
N TYR A 70 6.62 -13.67 2.53
CA TYR A 70 7.87 -13.23 3.16
C TYR A 70 8.83 -12.69 2.09
N ALA A 71 8.96 -13.38 0.96
CA ALA A 71 9.84 -12.95 -0.11
C ALA A 71 9.45 -11.57 -0.67
N TYR A 72 8.15 -11.32 -0.83
CA TYR A 72 7.62 -10.04 -1.32
C TYR A 72 7.89 -8.87 -0.35
N ILE A 73 7.88 -9.11 0.96
CA ILE A 73 7.94 -8.05 1.97
C ILE A 73 9.36 -7.82 2.49
N ALA A 74 10.12 -8.89 2.69
CA ALA A 74 11.42 -8.81 3.35
C ALA A 74 12.55 -8.37 2.41
N HIS A 75 12.39 -8.54 1.10
CA HIS A 75 13.48 -8.34 0.13
C HIS A 75 13.44 -6.98 -0.57
N GLY A 76 14.63 -6.51 -0.95
CA GLY A 76 14.86 -5.32 -1.75
C GLY A 76 15.05 -5.61 -3.23
N ALA A 77 15.49 -4.58 -3.97
CA ALA A 77 15.79 -4.70 -5.40
C ALA A 77 17.21 -5.27 -5.62
N GLY A 78 17.36 -6.13 -6.64
CA GLY A 78 18.66 -6.66 -7.04
C GLY A 78 19.37 -7.44 -5.93
N ASP A 79 20.66 -7.15 -5.72
CA ASP A 79 21.48 -7.77 -4.68
C ASP A 79 21.27 -7.14 -3.28
N GLU A 80 20.20 -6.35 -3.11
CA GLU A 80 19.77 -5.75 -1.84
C GLU A 80 20.80 -4.82 -1.19
N TRP A 81 21.78 -4.34 -1.96
CA TRP A 81 22.84 -3.47 -1.45
C TRP A 81 22.27 -2.22 -0.77
N THR A 82 21.32 -1.53 -1.41
CA THR A 82 20.66 -0.36 -0.83
C THR A 82 19.84 -0.70 0.42
N TYR A 83 19.22 -1.88 0.47
CA TYR A 83 18.49 -2.34 1.65
C TYR A 83 19.42 -2.50 2.85
N HIS A 84 20.58 -3.13 2.66
CA HIS A 84 21.58 -3.26 3.71
C HIS A 84 22.21 -1.92 4.09
N GLU A 85 22.47 -1.05 3.11
CA GLU A 85 23.04 0.28 3.34
C GLU A 85 22.11 1.18 4.17
N ASN A 86 20.80 1.13 3.94
CA ASN A 86 19.82 1.86 4.75
C ASN A 86 19.93 1.55 6.25
N ARG A 87 20.23 0.30 6.59
CA ARG A 87 20.44 -0.12 7.99
C ARG A 87 21.82 0.28 8.50
N ARG A 88 22.86 0.11 7.68
CA ARG A 88 24.25 0.47 8.02
C ARG A 88 24.38 1.96 8.32
N ALA A 89 23.73 2.82 7.54
CA ALA A 89 23.84 4.27 7.62
C ALA A 89 23.51 4.87 9.00
N PHE A 90 22.65 4.22 9.79
CA PHE A 90 22.38 4.66 11.17
C PHE A 90 23.62 4.59 12.08
N ASN A 91 24.59 3.73 11.78
CA ASN A 91 25.84 3.62 12.54
C ASN A 91 26.81 4.77 12.28
N ASP A 92 26.60 5.55 11.20
CA ASP A 92 27.44 6.71 10.91
C ASP A 92 27.16 7.88 11.87
N TYR A 93 26.02 7.84 12.58
CA TYR A 93 25.55 8.89 13.48
C TYR A 93 25.30 8.35 14.91
N PRO A 94 26.36 8.18 15.73
CA PRO A 94 26.21 7.68 17.09
C PRO A 94 25.51 8.70 17.99
N LEU A 95 24.58 8.22 18.82
CA LEU A 95 23.96 9.03 19.87
C LEU A 95 24.95 9.23 21.02
N LEU A 96 25.24 10.49 21.36
CA LEU A 96 26.10 10.84 22.49
C LEU A 96 25.29 10.87 23.80
N PRO A 97 25.65 10.06 24.81
CA PRO A 97 24.92 10.05 26.07
C PRO A 97 25.20 11.33 26.87
N HIS A 98 24.17 12.14 27.10
CA HIS A 98 24.26 13.34 27.94
C HIS A 98 23.90 12.98 29.39
N ARG A 99 24.92 12.90 30.26
CA ARG A 99 24.75 12.57 31.69
C ARG A 99 24.44 13.82 32.51
N LEU A 100 23.67 13.64 33.59
CA LEU A 100 23.30 14.71 34.54
C LEU A 100 22.60 15.91 33.89
N SER A 101 21.82 15.68 32.84
CA SER A 101 21.09 16.72 32.10
C SER A 101 19.96 17.38 32.90
N GLY A 102 19.62 16.86 34.08
CA GLY A 102 18.48 17.34 34.87
C GLY A 102 17.10 16.98 34.28
N VAL A 103 17.06 16.22 33.18
CA VAL A 103 15.83 15.76 32.54
C VAL A 103 15.39 14.46 33.20
N ALA A 104 14.22 14.47 33.82
CA ALA A 104 13.58 13.28 34.34
C ALA A 104 12.83 12.54 33.22
N ALA A 105 12.84 11.21 33.23
CA ALA A 105 12.28 10.39 32.15
C ALA A 105 10.78 10.62 31.93
N ASP A 106 10.05 10.90 33.02
CA ASP A 106 8.62 11.23 33.04
C ASP A 106 8.29 12.61 32.43
N LYS A 107 9.31 13.46 32.22
CA LYS A 107 9.16 14.80 31.65
C LYS A 107 9.53 14.88 30.17
N ILE A 108 9.88 13.76 29.54
CA ILE A 108 10.22 13.72 28.12
C ILE A 108 8.91 13.76 27.33
N ASP A 109 8.62 14.92 26.73
CA ASP A 109 7.53 15.07 25.78
C ASP A 109 8.03 14.80 24.36
N ILE A 110 7.39 13.84 23.68
CA ILE A 110 7.68 13.47 22.29
C ILE A 110 6.53 13.85 21.35
N GLN A 111 5.55 14.61 21.83
CA GLN A 111 4.44 15.09 21.01
C GLN A 111 4.93 16.02 19.90
N VAL A 112 4.29 15.94 18.75
CA VAL A 112 4.60 16.79 17.59
C VAL A 112 3.33 17.30 16.92
N GLU A 113 3.41 18.48 16.33
CA GLU A 113 2.36 19.00 15.44
C GLU A 113 2.83 18.86 13.99
N LEU A 114 2.06 18.12 13.18
CA LEU A 114 2.39 17.82 11.80
C LEU A 114 1.20 18.12 10.89
N LEU A 115 1.33 19.13 10.03
CA LEU A 115 0.29 19.57 9.09
C LEU A 115 -1.10 19.73 9.74
N GLY A 116 -1.15 20.32 10.94
CA GLY A 116 -2.38 20.57 11.70
C GLY A 116 -2.88 19.39 12.54
N HIS A 117 -2.15 18.27 12.59
CA HIS A 117 -2.43 17.14 13.47
C HIS A 117 -1.50 17.16 14.67
N LYS A 118 -2.06 17.09 15.88
CA LYS A 118 -1.28 16.86 17.09
C LYS A 118 -1.13 15.36 17.29
N LEU A 119 0.10 14.87 17.19
CA LEU A 119 0.45 13.46 17.34
C LEU A 119 1.11 13.22 18.70
N PRO A 120 0.81 12.10 19.37
CA PRO A 120 1.42 11.75 20.65
C PRO A 120 2.92 11.44 20.53
N HIS A 121 3.40 11.11 19.33
CA HIS A 121 4.79 10.77 19.02
C HIS A 121 5.10 11.01 17.52
N PRO A 122 6.38 11.12 17.11
CA PRO A 122 6.76 11.45 15.72
C PRO A 122 6.85 10.22 14.81
N LEU A 123 6.08 9.16 15.09
CA LEU A 123 6.12 7.92 14.30
C LEU A 123 4.86 7.83 13.45
N LEU A 124 5.07 7.55 12.16
CA LEU A 124 4.03 7.43 11.14
C LEU A 124 4.08 6.02 10.56
N ILE A 125 2.93 5.51 10.11
CA ILE A 125 2.88 4.27 9.34
C ILE A 125 3.02 4.61 7.87
N ALA A 126 4.13 4.20 7.27
CA ALA A 126 4.44 4.43 5.86
C ALA A 126 3.39 3.80 4.92
N PRO A 127 3.23 4.32 3.69
CA PRO A 127 2.20 3.88 2.77
C PRO A 127 2.63 2.58 2.12
N MET A 128 2.18 1.47 2.70
CA MET A 128 2.40 0.12 2.20
C MET A 128 1.10 -0.41 1.59
N GLY A 129 1.22 -1.02 0.42
CA GLY A 129 0.12 -1.72 -0.24
C GLY A 129 0.23 -3.23 -0.07
N ALA A 130 -0.76 -3.96 -0.57
CA ALA A 130 -0.75 -5.41 -0.64
C ALA A 130 -0.72 -6.12 0.75
N HIS A 131 -1.41 -5.59 1.77
CA HIS A 131 -1.38 -6.18 3.12
C HIS A 131 -2.06 -7.57 3.21
N MET A 132 -2.93 -7.92 2.24
CA MET A 132 -3.59 -9.23 2.24
C MET A 132 -2.64 -10.40 2.01
N PHE A 133 -1.39 -10.16 1.57
CA PHE A 133 -0.35 -11.18 1.56
C PHE A 133 0.08 -11.62 2.97
N VAL A 134 -0.12 -10.76 3.98
CA VAL A 134 0.24 -11.04 5.39
C VAL A 134 -0.97 -11.47 6.19
N HIS A 135 -2.09 -10.76 6.04
CA HIS A 135 -3.27 -10.96 6.87
C HIS A 135 -4.56 -10.74 6.06
N PRO A 136 -5.57 -11.61 6.16
CA PRO A 136 -6.79 -11.54 5.33
C PRO A 136 -7.59 -10.24 5.49
N GLU A 137 -7.45 -9.54 6.62
CA GLU A 137 -8.10 -8.24 6.83
C GLU A 137 -7.37 -7.08 6.12
N GLY A 138 -6.12 -7.27 5.71
CA GLY A 138 -5.36 -6.31 4.90
C GLY A 138 -5.09 -4.99 5.62
N GLU A 139 -5.26 -3.88 4.91
CA GLU A 139 -4.92 -2.54 5.38
C GLU A 139 -5.84 -2.05 6.52
N VAL A 140 -7.03 -2.64 6.68
CA VAL A 140 -8.00 -2.28 7.73
C VAL A 140 -7.43 -2.49 9.13
N ILE A 141 -6.74 -3.62 9.37
CA ILE A 141 -6.12 -3.87 10.69
C ILE A 141 -4.89 -2.99 10.94
N ALA A 142 -4.16 -2.62 9.89
CA ALA A 142 -3.01 -1.73 10.01
C ALA A 142 -3.49 -0.31 10.36
N ALA A 143 -4.58 0.15 9.73
CA ALA A 143 -5.25 1.40 10.06
C ALA A 143 -5.75 1.42 11.51
N ALA A 144 -6.41 0.34 11.95
CA ALA A 144 -6.90 0.23 13.33
C ALA A 144 -5.77 0.18 14.37
N GLY A 145 -4.67 -0.54 14.06
CA GLY A 145 -3.47 -0.56 14.91
C GLY A 145 -2.82 0.83 15.02
N ALA A 146 -2.78 1.58 13.91
CA ALA A 146 -2.28 2.95 13.89
C ALA A 146 -3.15 3.86 14.78
N GLU A 147 -4.48 3.80 14.67
CA GLU A 147 -5.39 4.56 15.55
C GLU A 147 -5.15 4.23 17.02
N ASN A 148 -5.02 2.95 17.38
CA ASN A 148 -4.80 2.54 18.77
C ASN A 148 -3.45 3.00 19.32
N SER A 149 -2.43 3.11 18.47
CA SER A 149 -1.12 3.67 18.86
C SER A 149 -1.09 5.21 18.89
N GLY A 150 -2.07 5.86 18.26
CA GLY A 150 -2.06 7.30 18.00
C GLY A 150 -1.12 7.73 16.85
N ALA A 151 -0.56 6.78 16.11
CA ALA A 151 0.25 7.04 14.92
C ALA A 151 -0.62 7.54 13.75
N LEU A 152 -0.04 8.43 12.94
CA LEU A 152 -0.64 8.81 11.66
C LEU A 152 -0.53 7.64 10.68
N TYR A 153 -1.61 7.34 9.98
CA TYR A 153 -1.64 6.26 8.97
C TYR A 153 -1.60 6.80 7.55
N GLU A 154 -0.63 6.36 6.76
CA GLU A 154 -0.54 6.65 5.34
C GLU A 154 -1.14 5.49 4.53
N SER A 155 -2.25 5.73 3.85
CA SER A 155 -2.92 4.71 3.03
C SER A 155 -2.33 4.68 1.63
N SER A 156 -1.95 3.50 1.14
CA SER A 156 -1.42 3.34 -0.22
C SER A 156 -2.53 3.32 -1.27
N GLY A 157 -2.29 3.99 -2.41
CA GLY A 157 -3.12 3.85 -3.61
C GLY A 157 -3.09 2.44 -4.23
N ALA A 158 -2.14 1.58 -3.82
CA ALA A 158 -2.04 0.17 -4.20
C ALA A 158 -2.52 -0.79 -3.10
N SER A 159 -3.49 -0.35 -2.28
CA SER A 159 -4.09 -1.16 -1.21
C SER A 159 -5.04 -2.23 -1.76
N ASN A 160 -5.18 -3.35 -1.04
CA ASN A 160 -6.15 -4.39 -1.39
C ASN A 160 -7.58 -4.03 -0.95
N ARG A 161 -7.72 -3.18 0.06
CA ARG A 161 -9.00 -2.68 0.57
C ARG A 161 -9.33 -1.31 0.00
N PRO A 162 -10.63 -1.00 -0.22
CA PRO A 162 -11.01 0.33 -0.68
C PRO A 162 -10.67 1.38 0.39
N LEU A 163 -10.26 2.57 -0.05
CA LEU A 163 -9.80 3.65 0.82
C LEU A 163 -10.85 4.06 1.87
N GLU A 164 -12.13 3.88 1.57
CA GLU A 164 -13.24 4.16 2.47
C GLU A 164 -13.31 3.18 3.65
N ASP A 165 -13.02 1.90 3.42
CA ASP A 165 -13.04 0.90 4.50
C ASP A 165 -11.83 1.06 5.42
N ILE A 166 -10.68 1.43 4.84
CA ILE A 166 -9.49 1.80 5.61
C ILE A 166 -9.78 3.05 6.46
N ALA A 167 -10.44 4.06 5.87
CA ALA A 167 -10.80 5.29 6.57
C ALA A 167 -11.79 5.07 7.72
N LYS A 168 -12.74 4.12 7.58
CA LYS A 168 -13.66 3.75 8.68
C LYS A 168 -12.93 3.11 9.85
N ALA A 169 -11.84 2.40 9.58
CA ALA A 169 -11.05 1.71 10.59
C ALA A 169 -10.02 2.60 11.30
N ASN A 170 -9.79 3.82 10.81
CA ASN A 170 -8.92 4.80 11.45
C ASN A 170 -9.62 6.18 11.53
N LYS A 171 -10.09 6.54 12.72
CA LYS A 171 -10.69 7.85 13.00
C LYS A 171 -9.64 8.95 13.25
N GLY A 172 -8.39 8.58 13.47
CA GLY A 172 -7.26 9.49 13.69
C GLY A 172 -6.75 10.16 12.41
N ALA A 173 -5.53 10.72 12.54
CA ALA A 173 -4.83 11.37 11.45
C ALA A 173 -4.47 10.36 10.35
N LYS A 174 -4.87 10.64 9.11
CA LYS A 174 -4.62 9.76 7.96
C LYS A 174 -4.36 10.54 6.68
N TRP A 175 -3.38 10.07 5.92
CA TRP A 175 -3.00 10.61 4.62
C TRP A 175 -3.19 9.58 3.52
N PHE A 176 -3.37 10.04 2.29
CA PHE A 176 -3.57 9.16 1.14
C PHE A 176 -2.43 9.31 0.13
N GLN A 177 -1.78 8.20 -0.20
CA GLN A 177 -0.75 8.14 -1.22
C GLN A 177 -1.40 7.93 -2.59
N LEU A 178 -1.21 8.90 -3.47
CA LEU A 178 -1.69 8.88 -4.84
C LEU A 178 -0.58 8.42 -5.80
N TYR A 179 -0.88 7.37 -6.56
CA TYR A 179 -0.19 7.06 -7.81
C TYR A 179 -0.90 7.76 -8.96
N PHE A 180 -0.16 8.49 -9.79
CA PHE A 180 -0.75 9.14 -10.97
C PHE A 180 -1.23 8.09 -11.97
N ASN A 181 -2.52 8.13 -12.28
CA ASN A 181 -3.09 7.36 -13.36
C ASN A 181 -2.96 8.16 -14.66
N ALA A 182 -2.79 7.47 -15.79
CA ALA A 182 -2.78 8.10 -17.11
C ALA A 182 -4.09 8.85 -17.39
N ASP A 183 -5.20 8.35 -16.84
CA ASP A 183 -6.49 9.03 -16.85
C ASP A 183 -6.62 10.01 -15.67
N THR A 184 -6.77 11.29 -16.02
CA THR A 184 -6.97 12.37 -15.05
C THR A 184 -8.34 12.30 -14.37
N GLY A 185 -9.35 11.71 -15.02
CA GLY A 185 -10.67 11.48 -14.45
C GLY A 185 -10.63 10.50 -13.28
N VAL A 186 -9.88 9.41 -13.41
CA VAL A 186 -9.65 8.43 -12.32
C VAL A 186 -8.90 9.09 -11.16
N THR A 187 -7.86 9.86 -11.47
CA THR A 187 -7.07 10.59 -10.46
C THR A 187 -7.95 11.58 -9.68
N LYS A 188 -8.79 12.36 -10.38
CA LYS A 188 -9.74 13.28 -9.77
C LYS A 188 -10.75 12.56 -8.88
N SER A 189 -11.33 11.46 -9.37
CA SER A 189 -12.30 10.66 -8.60
C SER A 189 -11.68 10.11 -7.31
N LEU A 190 -10.43 9.61 -7.36
CA LEU A 190 -9.72 9.13 -6.18
C LEU A 190 -9.48 10.24 -5.15
N LEU A 191 -9.10 11.44 -5.60
CA LEU A 191 -8.90 12.58 -4.72
C LEU A 191 -10.21 13.04 -4.06
N GLU A 192 -11.31 13.08 -4.81
CA GLU A 192 -12.63 13.43 -4.28
C GLU A 192 -13.09 12.40 -3.23
N ARG A 193 -12.91 11.10 -3.52
CA ARG A 193 -13.20 10.01 -2.58
C ARG A 193 -12.33 10.07 -1.33
N ALA A 194 -11.03 10.32 -1.47
CA ALA A 194 -10.12 10.49 -0.34
C ALA A 194 -10.52 11.69 0.53
N LYS A 195 -10.86 12.82 -0.08
CA LYS A 195 -11.36 13.98 0.66
C LYS A 195 -12.66 13.65 1.41
N ALA A 196 -13.61 12.99 0.73
CA ALA A 196 -14.89 12.60 1.33
C ALA A 196 -14.73 11.58 2.48
N ALA A 197 -13.73 10.69 2.39
CA ALA A 197 -13.39 9.72 3.42
C ALA A 197 -12.59 10.34 4.60
N GLY A 198 -12.29 11.64 4.56
CA GLY A 198 -11.64 12.36 5.65
C GLY A 198 -10.12 12.23 5.69
N TYR A 199 -9.47 11.96 4.56
CA TYR A 199 -8.00 12.06 4.46
C TYR A 199 -7.60 13.54 4.44
N SER A 200 -6.59 13.90 5.24
CA SER A 200 -6.21 15.30 5.47
C SER A 200 -5.08 15.81 4.58
N ALA A 201 -4.26 14.90 4.02
CA ALA A 201 -3.21 15.25 3.07
C ALA A 201 -3.04 14.16 2.00
N ILE A 202 -2.40 14.56 0.90
CA ILE A 202 -2.08 13.69 -0.23
C ILE A 202 -0.56 13.55 -0.35
N ILE A 203 -0.09 12.32 -0.44
CA ILE A 203 1.31 11.98 -0.69
C ILE A 203 1.44 11.61 -2.16
N ILE A 204 2.35 12.27 -2.88
CA ILE A 204 2.57 11.96 -4.30
C ILE A 204 3.66 10.89 -4.38
N GLY A 205 3.24 9.64 -4.66
CA GLY A 205 4.15 8.52 -4.88
C GLY A 205 4.47 8.39 -6.37
N GLN A 206 5.60 8.92 -6.82
CA GLN A 206 6.05 8.72 -8.20
C GLN A 206 7.49 8.18 -8.20
N PHE A 207 7.66 6.93 -7.75
CA PHE A 207 8.99 6.30 -7.76
C PHE A 207 8.96 4.80 -8.11
N VAL A 208 8.08 4.39 -9.03
CA VAL A 208 8.17 3.05 -9.66
C VAL A 208 7.71 3.11 -11.13
N PRO A 209 8.47 3.74 -12.04
CA PRO A 209 8.14 3.71 -13.48
C PRO A 209 8.30 2.30 -14.08
N CYS A 210 9.10 1.44 -13.45
CA CYS A 210 9.24 0.01 -13.74
C CYS A 210 9.36 -0.75 -12.42
N GLN A 211 8.67 -1.89 -12.27
CA GLN A 211 8.84 -2.70 -11.07
C GLN A 211 10.30 -3.15 -10.94
N PRO A 212 10.93 -3.01 -9.77
CA PRO A 212 12.28 -3.51 -9.56
C PRO A 212 12.28 -5.03 -9.75
N ARG A 213 13.35 -5.55 -10.35
CA ARG A 213 13.54 -7.00 -10.45
C ARG A 213 13.77 -7.55 -9.03
N ILE A 214 12.73 -8.17 -8.47
CA ILE A 214 12.84 -8.98 -7.24
C ILE A 214 13.56 -10.25 -7.65
N MET A 215 14.80 -10.45 -7.19
CA MET A 215 15.53 -11.68 -7.48
C MET A 215 14.99 -12.77 -6.57
N THR A 216 14.17 -13.68 -7.09
CA THR A 216 13.99 -14.98 -6.44
C THR A 216 15.34 -15.67 -6.45
N ARG A 217 15.84 -16.03 -5.26
CA ARG A 217 17.16 -16.66 -5.06
C ARG A 217 17.38 -17.71 -6.16
N PRO A 218 18.46 -17.64 -6.96
CA PRO A 218 18.67 -18.64 -8.00
C PRO A 218 18.77 -20.01 -7.32
N HIS A 219 18.00 -20.98 -7.81
CA HIS A 219 18.24 -22.38 -7.48
C HIS A 219 19.72 -22.65 -7.77
N ARG A 220 20.51 -22.82 -6.71
CA ARG A 220 21.83 -23.46 -6.83
C ARG A 220 21.54 -24.87 -7.31
N HIS A 221 21.58 -25.07 -8.62
CA HIS A 221 21.79 -26.41 -9.15
C HIS A 221 23.22 -26.84 -8.73
N PRO A 222 23.38 -28.08 -8.26
CA PRO A 222 24.63 -28.60 -7.74
C PRO A 222 25.75 -28.63 -8.79
#